data_AF-A0A9D6RAG4-F1
#
_entry.id   AF-A0A9D6RAG4-F1
#
_cell.length_a   1.000
_cell.length_b   1.000
_cell.length_c   1.000
_cell.angle_alpha   90.00
_cell.angle_beta   90.00
_cell.angle_gamma   90.00
#
_symmetry.space_group_name_H-M   'P 1'
#
loop_
_entity.id
_entity.type
_entity.pdbx_description
1 polymer ?
#
loop_
_entity_poly.entity_id
_entity_poly.type
_entity_poly.pdbx_seq_one_letter_code
_entity_poly.pdbx_strand_id
1 'polypeptide(L)'
;NNSQVYYYHNDHLGTPQVMTDSTGTTVWKAAYEPFGKATVTVNTITNNLRLDGYWDQEVNLSYNGARYRDLDGNRFLSSDPIGLAGGLNTYVAVKNNPLRYIDPSGLDVTIKIVRDTYTDSSVTGTIDVTSDRVLGTFSGYTLENAYAGENGDKNPIPPGTYSAFVRRDHNPNRVELKNVPGFENVQIHVGNEPDDVEGCFAVGTKRSRDWVGPSTSAIKKILQIIQKDNTGNITVNVSGPSVR
;
A
#
# COMPACT_ATOMS: atom_id res chain seq x y z
N ASN A 1 34.04 -23.29 -10.95
CA ASN A 1 32.92 -22.61 -10.26
C ASN A 1 31.83 -23.62 -9.97
N ASN A 2 31.72 -24.06 -8.73
CA ASN A 2 30.66 -25.01 -8.32
C ASN A 2 29.47 -24.18 -7.82
N SER A 3 28.50 -23.91 -8.70
CA SER A 3 27.28 -23.21 -8.31
C SER A 3 26.38 -24.20 -7.55
N GLN A 4 26.24 -24.00 -6.24
CA GLN A 4 25.26 -24.74 -5.45
C GLN A 4 23.90 -24.07 -5.62
N VAL A 5 22.91 -24.88 -5.99
CA VAL A 5 21.52 -24.45 -6.18
C VAL A 5 20.71 -24.99 -5.01
N TYR A 6 19.91 -24.11 -4.41
CA TYR A 6 18.96 -24.46 -3.36
C TYR A 6 17.55 -24.10 -3.81
N TYR A 7 16.60 -24.94 -3.44
CA TYR A 7 15.20 -24.80 -3.79
C TYR A 7 14.41 -24.49 -2.54
N TYR A 8 13.65 -23.39 -2.58
CA TYR A 8 12.73 -23.00 -1.53
C TYR A 8 11.38 -23.67 -1.73
N HIS A 9 10.87 -24.28 -0.66
CA HIS A 9 9.53 -24.83 -0.59
C HIS A 9 8.75 -23.96 0.40
N ASN A 10 7.85 -23.15 -0.15
CA ASN A 10 7.16 -22.11 0.60
C ASN A 10 5.71 -22.49 0.88
N ASP A 11 5.10 -21.83 1.87
CA ASP A 11 3.64 -21.86 2.07
C ASP A 11 2.91 -20.90 1.11
N HIS A 12 1.59 -20.75 1.28
CA HIS A 12 0.74 -19.89 0.44
C HIS A 12 1.04 -18.40 0.57
N LEU A 13 1.78 -17.96 1.60
CA LEU A 13 2.23 -16.58 1.79
C LEU A 13 3.66 -16.37 1.31
N GLY A 14 4.32 -17.41 0.79
CA GLY A 14 5.70 -17.34 0.35
C GLY A 14 6.72 -17.52 1.49
N THR A 15 6.29 -17.93 2.69
CA THR A 15 7.19 -18.18 3.82
C THR A 15 8.03 -19.43 3.55
N PRO A 16 9.36 -19.36 3.68
CA PRO A 16 10.23 -20.54 3.60
C PRO A 16 9.87 -21.58 4.66
N GLN A 17 9.40 -22.77 4.25
CA GLN A 17 9.12 -23.89 5.16
C GLN A 17 10.25 -24.92 5.15
N VAL A 18 10.75 -25.23 3.95
CA VAL A 18 11.84 -26.19 3.71
C VAL A 18 12.75 -25.65 2.61
N MET A 19 14.05 -25.92 2.71
CA MET A 19 14.98 -25.78 1.59
C MET A 19 15.65 -27.11 1.30
N THR A 20 15.78 -27.44 0.01
CA THR A 20 16.51 -28.62 -0.44
C THR A 20 17.67 -28.25 -1.34
N ASP A 21 18.72 -29.06 -1.35
CA ASP A 21 19.77 -28.98 -2.37
C ASP A 21 19.34 -29.62 -3.71
N SER A 22 20.24 -29.67 -4.68
CA SER A 22 20.01 -30.26 -6.01
C SER A 22 19.80 -31.77 -6.01
N THR A 23 20.04 -32.46 -4.90
CA THR A 23 19.78 -33.89 -4.72
C THR A 23 18.43 -34.16 -4.04
N GLY A 24 17.73 -33.10 -3.60
CA GLY A 24 16.50 -33.21 -2.81
C GLY A 24 16.73 -33.38 -1.31
N THR A 25 17.98 -33.30 -0.84
CA THR A 25 18.29 -33.38 0.59
C THR A 25 17.83 -32.10 1.29
N THR A 26 17.11 -32.23 2.41
CA THR A 26 16.69 -31.08 3.22
C THR A 26 17.89 -30.46 3.93
N VAL A 27 18.17 -29.19 3.63
CA VAL A 27 19.31 -28.43 4.19
C VAL A 27 18.87 -27.35 5.18
N TRP A 28 17.61 -26.95 5.12
CA TRP A 28 17.01 -26.04 6.10
C TRP A 28 15.52 -26.35 6.27
N LYS A 29 15.00 -26.25 7.48
CA LYS A 29 13.58 -26.47 7.78
C LYS A 29 13.17 -25.78 9.07
N ALA A 30 12.03 -25.09 9.05
CA ALA A 30 11.45 -24.48 10.24
C ALA A 30 9.97 -24.83 10.40
N ALA A 31 9.51 -24.80 11.65
CA ALA A 31 8.08 -24.75 12.00
C ALA A 31 7.74 -23.34 12.48
N TYR A 32 6.55 -22.85 12.15
CA TYR A 32 6.14 -21.48 12.44
C TYR A 32 4.92 -21.43 13.34
N GLU A 33 4.94 -20.49 14.28
CA GLU A 33 3.73 -19.98 14.90
C GLU A 33 2.97 -19.06 13.92
N PRO A 34 1.67 -18.76 14.13
CA PRO A 34 0.85 -18.03 13.16
C PRO A 34 1.43 -16.69 12.71
N PHE A 35 2.15 -16.01 13.60
CA PHE A 35 2.74 -14.70 13.36
C PHE A 35 4.20 -14.76 12.88
N GLY A 36 4.71 -15.93 12.49
CA GLY A 36 6.02 -16.02 11.84
C GLY A 36 7.21 -16.26 12.78
N LYS A 37 6.98 -16.42 14.09
CA LYS A 37 8.02 -16.92 15.00
C LYS A 37 8.42 -18.32 14.56
N ALA A 38 9.69 -18.50 14.23
CA ALA A 38 10.21 -19.71 13.62
C ALA A 38 11.00 -20.54 14.64
N THR A 39 10.70 -21.82 14.72
CA THR A 39 11.56 -22.84 15.35
C THR A 39 12.28 -23.60 14.25
N VAL A 40 13.57 -23.32 14.07
CA VAL A 40 14.40 -23.99 13.05
C VAL A 40 14.77 -25.39 13.53
N THR A 41 14.36 -26.40 12.78
CA THR A 41 14.57 -27.84 13.09
C THR A 41 15.69 -28.48 12.28
N VAL A 42 16.04 -27.91 11.12
CA VAL A 42 17.19 -28.29 10.30
C VAL A 42 17.90 -27.01 9.88
N ASN A 43 19.23 -26.96 10.05
CA ASN A 43 20.02 -25.74 9.81
C ASN A 43 21.44 -26.08 9.32
N THR A 44 21.57 -26.83 8.23
CA THR A 44 22.89 -27.13 7.64
C THR A 44 23.40 -25.97 6.79
N ILE A 45 22.51 -25.06 6.39
CA ILE A 45 22.81 -23.77 5.78
C ILE A 45 22.04 -22.67 6.52
N THR A 46 22.60 -21.45 6.55
CA THR A 46 21.91 -20.29 7.12
C THR A 46 20.83 -19.81 6.17
N ASN A 47 19.59 -19.73 6.66
CA ASN A 47 18.52 -18.98 6.03
C ASN A 47 17.91 -18.04 7.07
N ASN A 48 17.91 -16.74 6.76
CA ASN A 48 17.36 -15.69 7.61
C ASN A 48 16.03 -15.13 7.07
N LEU A 49 15.57 -15.57 5.89
CA LEU A 49 14.24 -15.20 5.41
C LEU A 49 13.16 -15.86 6.27
N ARG A 50 12.15 -15.08 6.69
CA ARG A 50 11.02 -15.51 7.52
C ARG A 50 9.71 -15.09 6.87
N LEU A 51 8.58 -15.40 7.53
CA LEU A 51 7.28 -14.81 7.17
C LEU A 51 7.46 -13.30 7.18
N ASP A 52 7.16 -12.67 6.05
CA ASP A 52 7.17 -11.23 5.80
C ASP A 52 8.41 -10.42 6.20
N GLY A 53 9.55 -11.05 6.51
CA GLY A 53 10.72 -10.30 6.97
C GLY A 53 12.03 -11.06 6.96
N TYR A 54 13.06 -10.40 7.49
CA TYR A 54 14.40 -10.95 7.69
C TYR A 54 14.69 -11.10 9.18
N TRP A 55 15.11 -12.28 9.60
CA TRP A 55 15.53 -12.53 10.97
C TRP A 55 16.91 -11.94 11.22
N ASP A 56 16.96 -10.86 12.01
CA ASP A 56 18.19 -10.30 12.51
C ASP A 56 18.53 -10.92 13.87
N GLN A 57 19.53 -11.79 13.85
CA GLN A 57 19.98 -12.51 15.04
C GLN A 57 20.71 -11.60 16.05
N GLU A 58 21.29 -10.47 15.63
CA GLU A 58 22.06 -9.59 16.53
C GLU A 58 21.14 -8.90 17.54
N VAL A 59 19.93 -8.56 17.10
CA VAL A 59 18.92 -7.88 17.93
C VAL A 59 17.73 -8.75 18.30
N ASN A 60 17.67 -9.98 17.79
CA ASN A 60 16.59 -10.96 18.05
C ASN A 60 15.21 -10.45 17.60
N LEU A 61 15.15 -9.80 16.43
CA LEU A 61 13.94 -9.19 15.87
C LEU A 61 13.80 -9.52 14.38
N SER A 62 12.57 -9.41 13.87
CA SER A 62 12.33 -9.42 12.44
C SER A 62 12.43 -8.01 11.87
N TYR A 63 13.29 -7.84 10.88
CA TYR A 63 13.38 -6.61 10.10
C TYR A 63 12.41 -6.68 8.92
N ASN A 64 11.44 -5.78 8.92
CA ASN A 64 10.41 -5.61 7.90
C ASN A 64 10.56 -4.19 7.34
N GLY A 65 11.65 -3.94 6.62
CA GLY A 65 11.92 -2.65 5.96
C GLY A 65 11.95 -1.45 6.90
N ALA A 66 10.86 -0.69 6.98
CA ALA A 66 10.79 0.53 7.77
C ALA A 66 10.72 0.29 9.28
N ARG A 67 10.40 -0.94 9.71
CA ARG A 67 10.12 -1.25 11.12
C ARG A 67 10.75 -2.57 11.56
N TYR A 68 11.19 -2.60 12.81
CA TYR A 68 11.48 -3.85 13.52
C TYR A 68 10.23 -4.38 14.19
N ARG A 69 10.05 -5.69 14.07
CA ARG A 69 8.92 -6.42 14.62
C ARG A 69 9.41 -7.41 15.68
N ASP A 70 8.73 -7.35 16.82
CA ASP A 70 8.85 -8.35 17.87
C ASP A 70 7.91 -9.52 17.53
N LEU A 71 8.50 -10.69 17.27
CA LEU A 71 7.77 -11.92 16.94
C LEU A 71 7.18 -12.59 18.18
N ASP A 72 7.65 -12.28 19.38
CA ASP A 72 7.06 -12.76 20.64
C ASP A 72 5.84 -11.91 21.02
N GLY A 73 5.98 -10.58 20.92
CA GLY A 73 4.91 -9.62 21.19
C GLY A 73 3.91 -9.42 20.04
N ASN A 74 4.17 -10.02 18.88
CA ASN A 74 3.38 -9.97 17.65
C ASN A 74 3.05 -8.56 17.15
N ARG A 75 3.99 -7.62 17.30
CA ARG A 75 3.77 -6.20 16.99
C ARG A 75 5.04 -5.51 16.52
N PHE A 76 4.88 -4.36 15.87
CA PHE A 76 6.00 -3.47 15.59
C PHE A 76 6.48 -2.78 16.86
N LEU A 77 7.78 -2.50 16.92
CA LEU A 77 8.39 -1.78 18.05
C LEU A 77 8.23 -0.26 17.95
N SER A 78 8.03 0.25 16.74
CA SER A 78 7.77 1.67 16.48
C SER A 78 6.33 1.87 15.99
N SER A 79 5.75 3.02 16.37
CA SER A 79 4.46 3.45 15.81
C SER A 79 4.58 3.56 14.30
N ASP A 80 3.52 3.17 13.59
CA ASP A 80 3.41 3.29 12.15
C ASP A 80 3.74 4.73 11.68
N PRO A 81 4.78 4.92 10.86
CA PRO A 81 5.12 6.18 10.22
C PRO A 81 3.97 6.83 9.45
N ILE A 82 3.00 6.05 8.95
CA ILE A 82 1.81 6.61 8.28
C ILE A 82 0.69 6.99 9.27
N GLY A 83 0.89 6.78 10.57
CA GLY A 83 -0.03 7.17 11.64
C GLY A 83 -1.35 6.41 11.59
N LEU A 84 -2.44 7.08 11.94
CA LEU A 84 -3.78 6.46 12.02
C LEU A 84 -4.31 5.95 10.66
N ALA A 85 -3.65 6.29 9.56
CA ALA A 85 -3.91 5.71 8.24
C ALA A 85 -3.63 4.19 8.19
N GLY A 86 -2.70 3.69 9.01
CA GLY A 86 -2.43 2.25 9.18
C GLY A 86 -3.44 1.54 10.11
N GLY A 87 -4.34 2.30 10.74
CA GLY A 87 -5.33 1.84 11.71
C GLY A 87 -5.22 2.56 13.07
N LEU A 88 -6.23 2.39 13.92
CA LEU A 88 -6.29 3.06 15.23
C LEU A 88 -5.14 2.64 16.16
N ASN A 89 -4.64 1.42 16.01
CA ASN A 89 -3.46 0.95 16.72
C ASN A 89 -2.29 0.88 15.75
N THR A 90 -1.41 1.87 15.83
CA THR A 90 -0.26 2.06 14.94
C THR A 90 0.88 1.05 15.16
N TYR A 91 0.73 0.10 16.08
CA TYR A 91 1.74 -0.95 16.35
C TYR A 91 1.32 -2.33 15.81
N VAL A 92 0.10 -2.45 15.28
CA VAL A 92 -0.43 -3.74 14.80
C VAL A 92 0.37 -4.23 13.60
N ALA A 93 0.83 -5.48 13.65
CA ALA A 93 1.35 -6.19 12.50
C ALA A 93 0.20 -6.85 11.72
N VAL A 94 0.26 -6.79 10.38
CA VAL A 94 -0.58 -7.58 9.45
C VAL A 94 -2.08 -7.63 9.80
N LYS A 95 -2.62 -6.53 10.33
CA LYS A 95 -4.03 -6.38 10.74
C LYS A 95 -4.52 -7.48 11.69
N ASN A 96 -3.62 -8.05 12.51
CA ASN A 96 -3.88 -9.23 13.37
C ASN A 96 -4.39 -10.48 12.63
N ASN A 97 -4.13 -10.61 11.33
CA ASN A 97 -4.50 -11.78 10.54
C ASN A 97 -3.32 -12.27 9.68
N PRO A 98 -2.29 -12.85 10.33
CA PRO A 98 -1.04 -13.24 9.67
C PRO A 98 -1.19 -14.47 8.76
N LEU A 99 -2.33 -15.17 8.82
CA LEU A 99 -2.65 -16.26 7.90
C LEU A 99 -3.09 -15.76 6.52
N ARG A 100 -3.48 -14.47 6.43
CA ARG A 100 -3.99 -13.83 5.21
C ARG A 100 -3.10 -12.72 4.68
N TYR A 101 -2.42 -11.99 5.56
CA TYR A 101 -1.67 -10.79 5.19
C TYR A 101 -0.19 -10.90 5.57
N ILE A 102 0.65 -10.23 4.80
CA ILE A 102 2.08 -10.06 5.01
C ILE A 102 2.41 -8.57 4.94
N ASP A 103 3.43 -8.12 5.67
CA ASP A 103 3.95 -6.74 5.61
C ASP A 103 5.48 -6.71 5.38
N PRO A 104 5.95 -6.98 4.14
CA PRO A 104 7.38 -7.12 3.83
C PRO A 104 8.21 -5.83 3.97
N SER A 105 7.57 -4.68 3.80
CA SER A 105 8.20 -3.35 3.89
C SER A 105 7.99 -2.71 5.25
N GLY A 106 7.06 -3.23 6.06
CA GLY A 106 6.60 -2.53 7.24
C GLY A 106 5.79 -1.28 6.90
N LEU A 107 5.48 -0.99 5.62
CA LEU A 107 4.62 0.09 5.08
C LEU A 107 4.14 -0.29 3.67
N ASP A 108 3.11 0.40 3.17
CA ASP A 108 2.64 0.31 1.77
C ASP A 108 2.59 1.69 1.12
N VAL A 109 2.65 1.75 -0.22
CA VAL A 109 2.50 3.02 -0.97
C VAL A 109 1.25 3.72 -0.48
N THR A 110 1.45 4.91 0.07
CA THR A 110 0.37 5.67 0.69
C THR A 110 0.03 6.86 -0.17
N ILE A 111 -1.25 6.97 -0.52
CA ILE A 111 -1.84 8.13 -1.17
C ILE A 111 -2.75 8.80 -0.13
N LYS A 112 -2.42 10.02 0.28
CA LYS A 112 -3.21 10.80 1.22
C LYS A 112 -3.92 11.92 0.47
N ILE A 113 -5.24 11.95 0.52
CA ILE A 113 -6.10 12.99 -0.05
C ILE A 113 -6.74 13.77 1.09
N VAL A 114 -6.55 15.09 1.10
CA VAL A 114 -7.13 16.00 2.09
C VAL A 114 -7.93 17.07 1.36
N ARG A 115 -9.24 17.06 1.53
CA ARG A 115 -10.14 18.08 0.98
C ARG A 115 -10.01 19.39 1.75
N ASP A 116 -9.94 20.51 1.05
CA ASP A 116 -9.82 21.83 1.68
C ASP A 116 -10.75 22.90 1.09
N THR A 117 -11.26 22.72 -0.12
CA THR A 117 -12.10 23.72 -0.81
C THR A 117 -13.34 23.07 -1.39
N TYR A 118 -14.48 23.74 -1.23
CA TYR A 118 -15.80 23.24 -1.60
C TYR A 118 -16.56 24.29 -2.40
N THR A 119 -17.12 23.90 -3.53
CA THR A 119 -17.97 24.73 -4.37
C THR A 119 -19.25 23.98 -4.74
N ASP A 120 -20.15 24.65 -5.45
CA ASP A 120 -21.38 24.05 -5.94
C ASP A 120 -21.13 22.98 -7.03
N SER A 121 -19.93 22.92 -7.61
CA SER A 121 -19.60 21.93 -8.65
C SER A 121 -18.53 20.95 -8.20
N SER A 122 -17.59 21.36 -7.34
CA SER A 122 -16.39 20.58 -7.06
C SER A 122 -15.95 20.60 -5.60
N VAL A 123 -15.16 19.58 -5.27
CA VAL A 123 -14.32 19.57 -4.08
C VAL A 123 -12.87 19.48 -4.55
N THR A 124 -12.03 20.40 -4.09
CA THR A 124 -10.58 20.33 -4.31
C THR A 124 -9.84 20.10 -3.02
N GLY A 125 -8.64 19.56 -3.16
CA GLY A 125 -7.79 19.20 -2.03
C GLY A 125 -6.33 19.01 -2.42
N THR A 126 -5.56 18.48 -1.49
CA THR A 126 -4.18 18.06 -1.72
C THR A 126 -4.08 16.54 -1.84
N ILE A 127 -3.08 16.09 -2.59
CA ILE A 127 -2.66 14.69 -2.66
C ILE A 127 -1.18 14.57 -2.37
N ASP A 128 -0.83 13.72 -1.40
CA ASP A 128 0.54 13.35 -1.09
C ASP A 128 0.74 11.85 -1.33
N VAL A 129 1.78 11.48 -2.07
CA VAL A 129 2.14 10.09 -2.36
C VAL A 129 3.53 9.80 -1.85
N THR A 130 3.65 8.78 -1.01
CA THR A 130 4.90 8.33 -0.41
C THR A 130 5.07 6.83 -0.60
N SER A 131 6.33 6.42 -0.72
CA SER A 131 6.79 5.03 -0.61
C SER A 131 7.95 5.03 0.37
N ASP A 132 8.08 3.96 1.14
CA ASP A 132 9.19 3.72 2.05
C ASP A 132 10.33 2.93 1.42
N ARG A 133 10.08 2.29 0.28
CA ARG A 133 11.08 1.58 -0.53
C ARG A 133 11.79 2.48 -1.54
N VAL A 134 11.21 3.65 -1.84
CA VAL A 134 11.72 4.58 -2.86
C VAL A 134 11.88 5.97 -2.26
N LEU A 135 13.07 6.57 -2.44
CA LEU A 135 13.32 7.99 -2.17
C LEU A 135 12.59 8.88 -3.19
N GLY A 136 11.26 8.86 -3.16
CA GLY A 136 10.39 9.59 -4.08
C GLY A 136 9.07 9.93 -3.42
N THR A 137 8.80 11.23 -3.30
CA THR A 137 7.49 11.75 -2.90
C THR A 137 6.86 12.51 -4.05
N PHE A 138 5.53 12.58 -4.05
CA PHE A 138 4.79 13.48 -4.90
C PHE A 138 3.78 14.23 -4.04
N SER A 139 3.75 15.56 -4.18
CA SER A 139 2.69 16.41 -3.63
C SER A 139 2.02 17.14 -4.78
N GLY A 140 0.69 17.19 -4.75
CA GLY A 140 -0.13 17.82 -5.76
C GLY A 140 -1.53 18.13 -5.24
N TYR A 141 -2.47 18.23 -6.17
CA TYR A 141 -3.85 18.60 -5.89
C TYR A 141 -4.82 17.59 -6.48
N THR A 142 -6.00 17.51 -5.87
CA THR A 142 -7.12 16.70 -6.34
C THR A 142 -8.34 17.54 -6.66
N LEU A 143 -9.17 17.02 -7.56
CA LEU A 143 -10.48 17.51 -7.91
C LEU A 143 -11.42 16.31 -7.95
N GLU A 144 -12.58 16.43 -7.31
CA GLU A 144 -13.69 15.49 -7.39
C GLU A 144 -15.00 16.27 -7.51
N ASN A 145 -16.07 15.60 -7.94
CA ASN A 145 -17.38 16.24 -7.98
C ASN A 145 -17.95 16.46 -6.59
N ALA A 146 -18.53 17.64 -6.39
CA ALA A 146 -19.39 17.91 -5.22
C ALA A 146 -20.61 16.96 -5.21
N TYR A 147 -21.04 16.52 -6.40
CA TYR A 147 -22.14 15.58 -6.61
C TYR A 147 -21.70 14.43 -7.52
N ALA A 148 -21.29 13.31 -6.94
CA ALA A 148 -20.43 12.32 -7.57
C ALA A 148 -21.15 11.12 -8.24
N GLY A 149 -22.47 11.15 -8.42
CA GLY A 149 -23.20 10.07 -9.12
C GLY A 149 -23.68 10.49 -10.51
N GLU A 150 -24.00 9.48 -11.34
CA GLU A 150 -24.87 9.44 -12.54
C GLU A 150 -25.59 10.76 -12.88
N ASN A 151 -26.33 11.25 -11.88
CA ASN A 151 -27.27 12.36 -12.00
C ASN A 151 -27.06 13.45 -10.92
N GLY A 152 -25.88 13.52 -10.31
CA GLY A 152 -25.58 14.38 -9.17
C GLY A 152 -26.30 13.98 -7.87
N ASP A 153 -26.69 12.72 -7.73
CA ASP A 153 -27.50 12.21 -6.64
C ASP A 153 -26.71 11.69 -5.43
N LYS A 154 -25.37 11.65 -5.55
CA LYS A 154 -24.46 11.15 -4.52
C LYS A 154 -23.55 12.25 -3.99
N ASN A 155 -23.30 12.23 -2.67
CA ASN A 155 -22.25 13.02 -2.05
C ASN A 155 -20.87 12.65 -2.62
N PRO A 156 -19.80 13.43 -2.37
CA PRO A 156 -18.45 13.04 -2.74
C PRO A 156 -18.02 11.72 -2.10
N ILE A 157 -16.91 11.14 -2.58
CA ILE A 157 -16.40 9.86 -2.10
C ILE A 157 -16.31 9.86 -0.57
N PRO A 158 -16.81 8.84 0.16
CA PRO A 158 -16.82 8.90 1.61
C PRO A 158 -15.38 9.03 2.18
N PRO A 159 -15.13 9.86 3.21
CA PRO A 159 -13.88 9.83 3.93
C PRO A 159 -13.62 8.43 4.50
N GLY A 160 -12.36 8.00 4.49
CA GLY A 160 -11.99 6.67 4.92
C GLY A 160 -10.66 6.21 4.37
N THR A 161 -10.32 4.97 4.69
CA THR A 161 -9.11 4.29 4.21
C THR A 161 -9.50 3.16 3.28
N TYR A 162 -8.96 3.18 2.07
CA TYR A 162 -9.27 2.24 1.00
C TYR A 162 -8.01 1.54 0.52
N SER A 163 -8.09 0.24 0.28
CA SER A 163 -7.07 -0.45 -0.52
C SER A 163 -7.27 -0.13 -1.99
N ALA A 164 -6.19 -0.07 -2.77
CA ALA A 164 -6.23 0.24 -4.19
C ALA A 164 -5.33 -0.66 -5.03
N PHE A 165 -5.46 -0.58 -6.35
CA PHE A 165 -4.62 -1.29 -7.33
C PHE A 165 -4.44 -0.46 -8.60
N VAL A 166 -3.40 -0.76 -9.39
CA VAL A 166 -3.17 -0.10 -10.68
C VAL A 166 -3.99 -0.76 -11.78
N ARG A 167 -4.83 0.03 -12.46
CA ARG A 167 -5.51 -0.37 -13.70
C ARG A 167 -4.66 -0.06 -14.92
N ARG A 168 -4.53 -1.05 -15.81
CA ARG A 168 -3.61 -1.06 -16.96
C ARG A 168 -4.32 -1.02 -18.32
N ASP A 169 -5.63 -0.77 -18.30
CA ASP A 169 -6.49 -0.68 -19.49
C ASP A 169 -6.60 0.77 -20.03
N HIS A 170 -5.83 1.70 -19.48
CA HIS A 170 -5.80 3.11 -19.86
C HIS A 170 -4.36 3.60 -20.03
N ASN A 171 -4.17 4.67 -20.82
CA ASN A 171 -2.87 5.32 -20.98
C ASN A 171 -2.99 6.84 -20.75
N PRO A 172 -2.40 7.40 -19.67
CA PRO A 172 -1.66 6.71 -18.61
C PRO A 172 -2.57 5.79 -17.75
N ASN A 173 -1.94 4.82 -17.08
CA ASN A 173 -2.62 3.92 -16.13
C ASN A 173 -3.35 4.72 -15.03
N ARG A 174 -4.29 4.07 -14.35
CA ARG A 174 -5.10 4.67 -13.27
C ARG A 174 -4.88 3.91 -11.96
N VAL A 175 -5.24 4.50 -10.83
CA VAL A 175 -5.28 3.82 -9.53
C VAL A 175 -6.72 3.67 -9.11
N GLU A 176 -7.23 2.45 -8.93
CA GLU A 176 -8.62 2.19 -8.57
C GLU A 176 -8.73 1.76 -7.10
N LEU A 177 -9.67 2.37 -6.37
CA LEU A 177 -10.00 2.07 -4.98
C LEU A 177 -10.95 0.87 -4.89
N LYS A 178 -10.79 0.02 -3.88
CA LYS A 178 -11.62 -1.16 -3.65
C LYS A 178 -12.68 -0.90 -2.58
N ASN A 179 -13.89 -1.43 -2.82
CA ASN A 179 -15.00 -1.48 -1.85
C ASN A 179 -15.42 -0.09 -1.31
N VAL A 180 -15.48 0.92 -2.16
CA VAL A 180 -15.92 2.26 -1.77
C VAL A 180 -17.44 2.25 -1.52
N PRO A 181 -17.94 2.61 -0.32
CA PRO A 181 -19.36 2.54 -0.02
C PRO A 181 -20.20 3.44 -0.94
N GLY A 182 -21.15 2.85 -1.68
CA GLY A 182 -22.06 3.57 -2.57
C GLY A 182 -21.49 3.93 -3.95
N PHE A 183 -20.25 3.52 -4.26
CA PHE A 183 -19.58 3.79 -5.52
C PHE A 183 -19.00 2.52 -6.13
N GLU A 184 -18.99 2.49 -7.46
CA GLU A 184 -18.28 1.47 -8.24
C GLU A 184 -17.17 2.17 -9.03
N ASN A 185 -16.06 1.46 -9.26
CA ASN A 185 -14.97 1.93 -10.14
C ASN A 185 -14.35 3.29 -9.79
N VAL A 186 -14.24 3.65 -8.50
CA VAL A 186 -13.63 4.92 -8.06
C VAL A 186 -12.14 4.94 -8.38
N GLN A 187 -11.71 5.92 -9.16
CA GLN A 187 -10.34 5.98 -9.68
C GLN A 187 -9.64 7.31 -9.36
N ILE A 188 -8.31 7.25 -9.27
CA ILE A 188 -7.40 8.39 -9.33
C ILE A 188 -6.81 8.41 -10.74
N HIS A 189 -7.10 9.47 -11.50
CA HIS A 189 -6.74 9.52 -12.92
C HIS A 189 -6.50 10.96 -13.41
N VAL A 190 -6.22 11.08 -14.72
CA VAL A 190 -6.11 12.37 -15.39
C VAL A 190 -7.48 12.99 -15.60
N GLY A 191 -7.58 14.29 -15.40
CA GLY A 191 -8.79 15.10 -15.58
C GLY A 191 -8.45 16.49 -15.11
N ASN A 192 -9.19 17.48 -15.58
CA ASN A 192 -8.86 18.87 -15.26
C ASN A 192 -10.08 19.66 -14.78
N GLU A 193 -11.28 19.22 -15.11
CA GLU A 193 -12.53 19.90 -14.79
C GLU A 193 -13.49 18.99 -14.00
N PRO A 194 -14.46 19.54 -13.27
CA PRO A 194 -15.36 18.74 -12.42
C PRO A 194 -16.14 17.70 -13.24
N ASP A 195 -16.58 18.08 -14.44
CA ASP A 195 -17.33 17.17 -15.32
C ASP A 195 -16.53 15.92 -15.75
N ASP A 196 -15.20 15.91 -15.55
CA ASP A 196 -14.34 14.76 -15.83
C ASP A 196 -14.34 13.69 -14.71
N VAL A 197 -14.91 13.97 -13.53
CA VAL A 197 -14.64 13.21 -12.27
C VAL A 197 -15.88 12.71 -11.55
N GLU A 198 -16.82 12.14 -12.31
CA GLU A 198 -17.94 11.43 -11.73
C GLU A 198 -17.46 10.22 -10.91
N GLY A 199 -17.68 10.26 -9.59
CA GLY A 199 -17.24 9.19 -8.69
C GLY A 199 -15.73 8.97 -8.63
N CYS A 200 -14.88 9.96 -8.97
CA CYS A 200 -13.44 9.80 -9.08
C CYS A 200 -12.63 11.00 -8.55
N PHE A 201 -11.31 10.86 -8.52
CA PHE A 201 -10.36 11.93 -8.24
C PHE A 201 -9.50 12.22 -9.48
N ALA A 202 -9.64 13.42 -10.05
CA ALA A 202 -8.63 13.96 -10.94
C ALA A 202 -7.45 14.49 -10.12
N VAL A 203 -6.24 14.39 -10.67
CA VAL A 203 -5.01 14.88 -10.04
C VAL A 203 -4.32 15.95 -10.87
N GLY A 204 -3.62 16.89 -10.22
CA GLY A 204 -2.83 17.91 -10.90
C GLY A 204 -1.66 18.41 -10.06
N THR A 205 -0.70 19.08 -10.70
CA THR A 205 0.45 19.71 -9.99
C THR A 205 0.22 21.18 -9.64
N LYS A 206 -0.86 21.76 -10.14
CA LYS A 206 -1.42 23.08 -9.81
C LYS A 206 -2.93 22.94 -9.65
N ARG A 207 -3.54 23.93 -9.00
CA ARG A 207 -4.99 24.05 -8.86
C ARG A 207 -5.46 25.47 -9.08
N SER A 208 -6.73 25.61 -9.46
CA SER A 208 -7.53 26.81 -9.26
C SER A 208 -8.86 26.39 -8.59
N ARG A 209 -9.86 27.28 -8.54
CA ARG A 209 -11.08 27.08 -7.75
C ARG A 209 -11.81 25.75 -8.04
N ASP A 210 -11.98 25.40 -9.31
CA ASP A 210 -12.71 24.23 -9.79
C ASP A 210 -11.90 23.47 -10.84
N TRP A 211 -10.58 23.45 -10.67
CA TRP A 211 -9.68 22.94 -11.71
C TRP A 211 -8.38 22.43 -11.12
N VAL A 212 -7.86 21.35 -11.71
CA VAL A 212 -6.50 20.84 -11.43
C VAL A 212 -5.75 20.56 -12.72
N GLY A 213 -4.43 20.70 -12.66
CA GLY A 213 -3.55 20.28 -13.75
C GLY A 213 -2.15 20.87 -13.59
N PRO A 214 -1.17 20.54 -14.45
CA PRO A 214 -1.18 19.47 -15.46
C PRO A 214 -1.38 18.07 -14.87
N SER A 215 -2.42 17.38 -15.32
CA SER A 215 -2.88 16.11 -14.74
C SER A 215 -2.05 14.90 -15.17
N THR A 216 -1.68 14.83 -16.45
CA THR A 216 -0.77 13.80 -16.97
C THR A 216 0.58 13.78 -16.26
N SER A 217 1.10 14.96 -15.86
CA SER A 217 2.36 15.05 -15.11
C SER A 217 2.22 14.50 -13.69
N ALA A 218 1.09 14.82 -13.03
CA ALA A 218 0.79 14.32 -11.69
C ALA A 218 0.66 12.80 -11.68
N ILE A 219 -0.21 12.22 -12.50
CA ILE A 219 -0.45 10.77 -12.49
C ILE A 219 0.82 9.97 -12.86
N LYS A 220 1.66 10.46 -13.78
CA LYS A 220 2.92 9.80 -14.14
C LYS A 220 3.88 9.72 -12.95
N LYS A 221 3.97 10.77 -12.12
CA LYS A 221 4.80 10.75 -10.91
C LYS A 221 4.28 9.76 -9.88
N ILE A 222 2.96 9.72 -9.66
CA ILE A 222 2.30 8.76 -8.77
C ILE A 222 2.61 7.32 -9.23
N LEU A 223 2.36 7.01 -10.51
CA LEU A 223 2.62 5.69 -11.08
C LEU A 223 4.11 5.33 -11.07
N GLN A 224 5.01 6.30 -11.24
CA GLN A 224 6.45 6.06 -11.17
C GLN A 224 6.88 5.65 -9.76
N ILE A 225 6.31 6.25 -8.71
CA ILE A 225 6.56 5.85 -7.32
C ILE A 225 6.04 4.42 -7.11
N ILE A 226 4.78 4.14 -7.48
CA ILE A 226 4.18 2.79 -7.36
C ILE A 226 5.00 1.74 -8.12
N GLN A 227 5.45 2.05 -9.34
CA GLN A 227 6.22 1.14 -10.17
C GLN A 227 7.61 0.87 -9.59
N LYS A 228 8.29 1.89 -9.05
CA LYS A 228 9.60 1.73 -8.41
C LYS A 228 9.50 0.97 -7.09
N ASP A 229 8.40 1.16 -6.36
CA ASP A 229 8.12 0.45 -5.12
C ASP A 229 7.90 -1.05 -5.35
N ASN A 230 7.12 -1.38 -6.40
CA ASN A 230 6.92 -2.73 -6.95
C ASN A 230 6.33 -3.76 -5.96
N THR A 231 5.72 -3.34 -4.85
CA THR A 231 5.02 -4.25 -3.92
C THR A 231 3.62 -4.63 -4.40
N GLY A 232 2.97 -3.73 -5.16
CA GLY A 232 1.56 -3.88 -5.56
C GLY A 232 0.56 -3.48 -4.48
N ASN A 233 1.04 -3.09 -3.30
CA ASN A 233 0.19 -2.65 -2.21
C ASN A 233 0.02 -1.14 -2.21
N ILE A 234 -1.24 -0.67 -2.21
CA ILE A 234 -1.57 0.74 -2.26
C ILE A 234 -2.69 1.02 -1.25
N THR A 235 -2.46 2.00 -0.38
CA THR A 235 -3.46 2.49 0.57
C THR A 235 -3.81 3.95 0.25
N VAL A 236 -5.10 4.24 0.10
CA VAL A 236 -5.63 5.58 -0.16
C VAL A 236 -6.39 6.07 1.07
N ASN A 237 -5.97 7.20 1.64
CA ASN A 237 -6.62 7.82 2.79
C ASN A 237 -7.32 9.09 2.33
N VAL A 238 -8.65 9.12 2.38
CA VAL A 238 -9.47 10.28 2.04
C VAL A 238 -9.96 10.94 3.32
N SER A 239 -9.72 12.24 3.47
CA SER A 239 -10.08 13.00 4.65
C SER A 239 -10.61 14.40 4.31
N GLY A 240 -11.37 14.98 5.24
CA GLY A 240 -12.10 16.24 5.06
C GLY A 240 -13.62 16.04 5.13
N PRO A 241 -14.41 17.10 5.38
CA PRO A 241 -15.85 16.99 5.50
C PRO A 241 -16.51 16.38 4.25
N SER A 242 -17.53 15.56 4.48
CA SER A 242 -18.46 15.17 3.42
C SER A 242 -19.41 16.34 3.24
N VAL A 243 -19.39 16.98 2.07
CA VAL A 243 -20.36 18.02 1.72
C VAL A 243 -21.75 17.38 1.68
N ARG A 244 -22.75 18.13 2.11
CA ARG A 244 -24.16 17.87 1.87
C ARG A 244 -24.68 18.91 0.91
#